data_AF-A0A7W3R6V9-F1
#
_entry.id   AF-A0A7W3R6V9-F1
#
_cell.length_a   1.000
_cell.length_b   1.000
_cell.length_c   1.000
_cell.angle_alpha   90.00
_cell.angle_beta   90.00
_cell.angle_gamma   90.00
#
_symmetry.space_group_name_H-M   'P 1'
#
loop_
_entity.id
_entity.type
_entity.pdbx_description
1 polymer ?
#
loop_
_entity_poly.entity_id
_entity_poly.type
_entity_poly.pdbx_seq_one_letter_code
_entity_poly.pdbx_strand_id
1 'polypeptide(L)'
;MVRQRIETPGEDGHPLCPRCGCRVAPLRYGRPGLDLVRRAEAGELVLGGCVIGDARWSCTWCNARYVTPPEPGATWTGGTRSVLNAVVAPPGGAPTDELLVITSDDPWSLELRLRDGHVWSAEAPDLFTALQDIRRRTDPLGLRLCMNAARRDTYRCSPDDPLTGHLVAFLTPGHPPTRTAWLFAQAPVGQIATVQEQEAHYTEWLTTFP
;
A
#
# COMPACT_ATOMS: atom_id res chain seq x y z
N MET A 1 -8.74 -5.18 24.29
CA MET A 1 -7.61 -5.69 25.10
C MET A 1 -6.41 -4.78 24.83
N VAL A 2 -5.96 -4.05 25.84
CA VAL A 2 -4.92 -3.02 25.68
C VAL A 2 -3.58 -3.74 25.48
N ARG A 3 -3.01 -3.67 24.27
CA ARG A 3 -1.70 -4.27 23.97
C ARG A 3 -0.63 -3.46 24.70
N GLN A 4 0.06 -4.07 25.67
CA GLN A 4 1.23 -3.43 26.28
C GLN A 4 2.36 -3.33 25.26
N ARG A 5 3.01 -2.18 25.22
CA ARG A 5 4.14 -1.92 24.35
C ARG A 5 5.37 -2.61 24.94
N ILE A 6 5.88 -3.61 24.23
CA ILE A 6 7.16 -4.25 24.60
C ILE A 6 8.24 -3.46 23.85
N GLU A 7 8.79 -2.46 24.54
CA GLU A 7 9.65 -1.42 23.95
C GLU A 7 11.10 -1.85 23.73
N THR A 8 11.56 -2.96 24.33
CA THR A 8 12.98 -3.35 24.29
C THR A 8 13.14 -4.86 24.17
N PRO A 9 14.23 -5.32 23.51
CA PRO A 9 14.52 -6.74 23.42
C PRO A 9 14.94 -7.30 24.77
N GLY A 10 14.33 -8.43 25.16
CA GLY A 10 15.03 -9.40 26.00
C GLY A 10 16.24 -9.96 25.25
N GLU A 11 17.18 -10.59 25.94
CA GLU A 11 18.49 -11.07 25.45
C GLU A 11 18.44 -11.98 24.19
N ASP A 12 17.25 -12.34 23.72
CA ASP A 12 16.90 -13.28 22.67
C ASP A 12 17.13 -12.80 21.22
N GLY A 13 17.56 -11.54 20.99
CA GLY A 13 17.97 -11.06 19.65
C GLY A 13 16.87 -10.99 18.58
N HIS A 14 15.62 -10.72 18.96
CA HIS A 14 14.50 -10.68 18.02
C HIS A 14 14.53 -9.43 17.10
N PRO A 15 13.98 -9.52 15.87
CA PRO A 15 13.90 -8.38 14.96
C PRO A 15 12.96 -7.30 15.51
N LEU A 16 13.38 -6.05 15.40
CA LEU A 16 12.61 -4.89 15.83
C LEU A 16 11.79 -4.35 14.67
N CYS A 17 10.58 -3.89 14.97
CA CYS A 17 9.68 -3.29 14.02
C CYS A 17 10.19 -1.91 13.65
N PRO A 18 10.60 -1.69 12.38
CA PRO A 18 11.13 -0.41 11.99
C PRO A 18 10.10 0.73 12.12
N ARG A 19 8.79 0.43 12.17
CA ARG A 19 7.68 1.39 12.36
C ARG A 19 7.62 2.00 13.76
N CYS A 20 7.83 1.18 14.79
CA CYS A 20 7.43 1.54 16.16
C CYS A 20 8.42 1.09 17.24
N GLY A 21 9.52 0.44 16.83
CA GLY A 21 10.56 -0.10 17.71
C GLY A 21 10.17 -1.37 18.47
N CYS A 22 8.93 -1.83 18.37
CA CYS A 22 8.44 -2.99 19.12
C CYS A 22 8.86 -4.32 18.47
N ARG A 23 8.83 -5.41 19.23
CA ARG A 23 9.12 -6.77 18.74
C ARG A 23 8.35 -7.14 17.47
N VAL A 24 9.05 -7.74 16.50
CA VAL A 24 8.46 -8.50 15.40
C VAL A 24 8.52 -9.98 15.73
N ALA A 25 7.39 -10.65 15.58
CA ALA A 25 7.24 -12.08 15.90
C ALA A 25 6.65 -12.84 14.70
N PRO A 26 6.84 -14.17 14.63
CA PRO A 26 6.26 -14.99 13.58
C PRO A 26 4.73 -14.85 13.50
N LEU A 27 4.21 -14.69 12.30
CA LEU A 27 2.77 -14.62 12.02
C LEU A 27 2.22 -16.04 11.78
N ARG A 28 1.09 -16.35 12.40
CA ARG A 28 0.37 -17.62 12.20
C ARG A 28 -1.07 -17.35 11.80
N TYR A 29 -1.51 -18.05 10.76
CA TYR A 29 -2.87 -17.97 10.23
C TYR A 29 -3.69 -19.18 10.61
N GLY A 30 -5.01 -19.08 10.42
CA GLY A 30 -5.97 -20.13 10.71
C GLY A 30 -6.61 -19.99 12.09
N ARG A 31 -7.40 -20.99 12.48
CA ARG A 31 -8.05 -21.04 13.80
C ARG A 31 -7.03 -21.45 14.86
N PRO A 32 -6.69 -20.59 15.83
CA PRO A 32 -5.71 -20.94 16.84
C PRO A 32 -6.28 -21.92 17.87
N GLY A 33 -5.49 -22.93 18.23
CA GLY A 33 -5.70 -23.69 19.46
C GLY A 33 -5.25 -22.89 20.69
N LEU A 34 -5.59 -23.36 21.89
CA LEU A 34 -5.29 -22.67 23.16
C LEU A 34 -3.80 -22.37 23.37
N ASP A 35 -2.92 -23.27 22.93
CA ASP A 35 -1.46 -23.06 22.96
C ASP A 35 -1.03 -21.81 22.19
N LEU A 36 -1.50 -21.69 20.94
CA LEU A 36 -1.19 -20.54 20.09
C LEU A 36 -1.75 -19.23 20.65
N VAL A 37 -2.89 -19.27 21.33
CA VAL A 37 -3.44 -18.10 22.02
C VAL A 37 -2.53 -17.65 23.15
N ARG A 38 -2.11 -18.56 24.04
CA ARG A 38 -1.21 -18.23 25.15
C ARG A 38 0.13 -17.67 24.67
N ARG A 39 0.69 -18.25 23.62
CA ARG A 39 1.95 -17.79 23.01
C ARG A 39 1.81 -16.42 22.34
N ALA A 40 0.63 -16.13 21.78
CA ALA A 40 0.33 -14.81 21.26
C ALA A 40 0.20 -13.76 22.39
N GLU A 41 -0.43 -14.12 23.51
CA GLU A 41 -0.51 -13.26 24.71
C GLU A 41 0.87 -13.00 25.32
N ALA A 42 1.77 -14.00 25.27
CA ALA A 42 3.18 -13.85 25.66
C ALA A 42 4.03 -13.07 24.64
N GLY A 43 3.48 -12.70 23.48
CA GLY A 43 4.19 -11.96 22.43
C GLY A 43 5.22 -12.78 21.64
N GLU A 44 5.18 -14.11 21.73
CA GLU A 44 6.06 -15.02 20.98
C GLU A 44 5.69 -15.14 19.51
N LEU A 45 4.41 -14.90 19.18
CA LEU A 45 3.86 -14.95 17.83
C LEU A 45 2.70 -13.97 17.69
N VAL A 46 2.29 -13.70 16.45
CA VAL A 46 1.09 -12.93 16.14
C VAL A 46 0.09 -13.80 15.42
N LEU A 47 -1.19 -13.68 15.77
CA LEU A 47 -2.29 -14.34 15.07
C LEU A 47 -2.80 -13.44 13.93
N GLY A 48 -2.65 -13.91 12.69
CA GLY A 48 -2.93 -13.18 11.46
C GLY A 48 -4.38 -13.24 10.98
N GLY A 49 -5.22 -14.01 11.67
CA GLY A 49 -6.61 -14.29 11.30
C GLY A 49 -6.77 -15.57 10.47
N CYS A 50 -8.00 -15.83 10.02
CA CYS A 50 -8.36 -17.08 9.33
C CYS A 50 -7.91 -17.14 7.86
N VAL A 51 -7.66 -16.00 7.22
CA VAL A 51 -7.28 -15.91 5.80
C VAL A 51 -5.76 -15.85 5.68
N ILE A 52 -5.18 -16.78 4.92
CA ILE A 52 -3.73 -16.89 4.73
C ILE A 52 -3.26 -15.80 3.76
N GLY A 53 -2.28 -15.01 4.19
CA GLY A 53 -1.53 -14.08 3.35
C GLY A 53 -0.10 -14.56 3.07
N ASP A 54 0.67 -13.74 2.38
CA ASP A 54 2.09 -13.92 2.07
C ASP A 54 3.04 -13.57 3.24
N ALA A 55 2.62 -12.66 4.11
CA ALA A 55 3.38 -12.29 5.29
C ALA A 55 3.65 -13.49 6.22
N ARG A 56 4.84 -13.51 6.82
CA ARG A 56 5.29 -14.56 7.75
C ARG A 56 5.66 -14.03 9.11
N TRP A 57 5.71 -12.70 9.25
CA TRP A 57 6.08 -11.98 10.46
C TRP A 57 5.14 -10.81 10.67
N SER A 58 4.90 -10.45 11.93
CA SER A 58 4.13 -9.26 12.26
C SER A 58 4.66 -8.61 13.53
N CYS A 59 4.61 -7.28 13.58
CA CYS A 59 4.85 -6.55 14.81
C CYS A 59 3.77 -6.92 15.84
N THR A 60 4.19 -7.19 17.07
CA THR A 60 3.31 -7.53 18.20
C THR A 60 2.42 -6.37 18.64
N TRP A 61 2.82 -5.13 18.31
CA TRP A 61 2.11 -3.91 18.68
C TRP A 61 1.32 -3.31 17.51
N CYS A 62 2.00 -2.70 16.52
CA CYS A 62 1.35 -1.97 15.42
C CYS A 62 0.78 -2.87 14.30
N ASN A 63 0.98 -4.19 14.39
CA ASN A 63 0.48 -5.17 13.44
C ASN A 63 1.02 -5.02 12.01
N ALA A 64 2.12 -4.27 11.81
CA ALA A 64 2.84 -4.22 10.54
C ALA A 64 3.30 -5.64 10.16
N ARG A 65 3.05 -6.05 8.92
CA ARG A 65 3.28 -7.41 8.41
C ARG A 65 4.49 -7.45 7.48
N TYR A 66 5.26 -8.53 7.55
CA TYR A 66 6.48 -8.69 6.75
C TYR A 66 6.59 -10.12 6.20
N VAL A 67 7.09 -10.26 4.98
CA VAL A 67 7.42 -11.58 4.40
C VAL A 67 8.68 -12.16 5.05
N THR A 68 9.71 -11.34 5.22
CA THR A 68 10.95 -11.64 5.95
C THR A 68 11.09 -10.73 7.18
N PRO A 69 11.80 -11.14 8.24
CA PRO A 69 12.00 -10.28 9.39
C PRO A 69 12.85 -9.05 9.02
N PRO A 70 12.56 -7.85 9.56
CA PRO A 70 13.36 -6.66 9.34
C PRO A 70 14.82 -6.83 9.77
N GLU A 71 15.74 -6.21 9.04
CA GLU A 71 17.18 -6.21 9.38
C GLU A 71 17.45 -5.39 10.66
N PRO A 72 18.47 -5.75 11.48
CA PRO A 72 18.86 -4.96 12.64
C PRO A 72 19.19 -3.52 12.26
N GLY A 73 18.62 -2.55 12.98
CA GLY A 73 18.82 -1.13 12.69
C GLY A 73 17.99 -0.58 11.52
N ALA A 74 17.15 -1.40 10.87
CA ALA A 74 16.16 -0.91 9.93
C ALA A 74 15.22 0.06 10.65
N THR A 75 15.22 1.31 10.21
CA THR A 75 14.27 2.32 10.67
C THR A 75 13.27 2.55 9.56
N TRP A 76 11.98 2.55 9.89
CA TRP A 76 11.05 3.30 9.06
C TRP A 76 11.37 4.74 9.41
N THR A 77 11.86 5.50 8.44
CA THR A 77 11.78 6.96 8.54
C THR A 77 10.34 7.27 8.96
N GLY A 78 10.18 7.83 10.16
CA GLY A 78 8.94 7.78 10.94
C GLY A 78 7.68 8.11 10.14
N GLY A 79 6.56 7.49 10.52
CA GLY A 79 5.26 7.71 9.89
C GLY A 79 4.80 6.57 8.99
N THR A 80 5.70 5.76 8.42
CA THR A 80 5.29 4.68 7.51
C THR A 80 4.18 3.79 8.13
N ARG A 81 3.03 3.68 7.46
CA ARG A 81 1.87 2.82 7.76
C ARG A 81 1.94 1.53 6.97
N SER A 82 2.29 1.62 5.69
CA SER A 82 2.39 0.52 4.74
C SER A 82 3.51 0.78 3.74
N VAL A 83 4.17 -0.29 3.29
CA VAL A 83 5.09 -0.26 2.16
C VAL A 83 4.56 -1.23 1.11
N LEU A 84 4.43 -0.76 -0.12
CA LEU A 84 3.90 -1.51 -1.25
C LEU A 84 4.99 -1.59 -2.32
N ASN A 85 5.06 -2.74 -2.99
CA ASN A 85 5.83 -2.83 -4.23
C ASN A 85 5.10 -2.03 -5.32
N ALA A 86 5.81 -1.11 -5.94
CA ALA A 86 5.35 -0.28 -7.03
C ALA A 86 6.16 -0.60 -8.29
N VAL A 87 5.54 -1.25 -9.27
CA VAL A 87 6.20 -1.43 -10.56
C VAL A 87 6.20 -0.09 -11.31
N VAL A 88 7.39 0.43 -11.65
CA VAL A 88 7.56 1.68 -12.38
C VAL A 88 8.23 1.39 -13.71
N ALA A 89 7.61 1.79 -14.81
CA ALA A 89 8.20 1.69 -16.14
C ALA A 89 8.77 3.06 -16.56
N PRO A 90 10.10 3.20 -16.67
CA PRO A 90 10.73 4.43 -17.16
C PRO A 90 10.58 4.56 -18.69
N PRO A 91 10.79 5.77 -19.25
CA PRO A 91 10.69 5.99 -20.69
C PRO A 91 11.75 5.16 -21.43
N GLY A 92 11.29 4.24 -22.29
CA GLY A 92 12.17 3.38 -23.10
C GLY A 92 12.96 2.32 -22.33
N GLY A 93 12.71 2.15 -21.02
CA GLY A 93 13.38 1.17 -20.18
C GLY A 93 12.47 0.03 -19.71
N ALA A 94 13.09 -0.99 -19.11
CA ALA A 94 12.34 -2.10 -18.52
C ALA A 94 11.67 -1.67 -17.20
N PRO A 95 10.47 -2.19 -16.88
CA PRO A 95 9.84 -1.95 -15.59
C PRO A 95 10.70 -2.45 -14.42
N THR A 96 10.74 -1.69 -13.34
CA THR A 96 11.46 -2.01 -12.11
C THR A 96 10.52 -2.03 -10.90
N ASP A 97 10.81 -2.90 -9.93
CA ASP A 97 10.15 -2.88 -8.63
C ASP A 97 10.67 -1.72 -7.77
N GLU A 98 9.78 -0.84 -7.34
CA GLU A 98 10.09 0.35 -6.53
C GLU A 98 9.21 0.38 -5.29
N LEU A 99 9.38 1.39 -4.43
CA LEU A 99 8.63 1.44 -3.18
C LEU A 99 7.62 2.57 -3.21
N LEU A 100 6.35 2.23 -2.94
CA LEU A 100 5.34 3.20 -2.56
C LEU A 100 5.06 3.05 -1.06
N VAL A 101 5.32 4.12 -0.33
CA VAL A 101 5.24 4.18 1.13
C VAL A 101 4.03 5.02 1.51
N ILE A 102 3.13 4.48 2.31
CA ILE A 102 2.03 5.24 2.92
C ILE A 102 2.51 5.67 4.30
N THR A 103 2.48 6.94 4.66
CA THR A 103 3.01 7.49 5.93
C THR A 103 1.95 8.13 6.83
N SER A 104 0.75 8.39 6.33
CA SER A 104 -0.40 8.82 7.13
C SER A 104 -1.70 8.44 6.41
N ASP A 105 -2.82 8.36 7.14
CA ASP A 105 -4.18 8.19 6.61
C ASP A 105 -5.16 9.29 7.02
N ASP A 106 -4.68 10.32 7.73
CA ASP A 106 -5.42 11.54 8.04
C ASP A 106 -4.46 12.74 8.22
N PRO A 107 -4.25 13.55 7.18
CA PRO A 107 -4.54 13.26 5.77
C PRO A 107 -3.69 12.10 5.22
N TRP A 108 -4.06 11.54 4.07
CA TRP A 108 -3.27 10.49 3.43
C TRP A 108 -1.95 11.05 2.93
N SER A 109 -0.85 10.45 3.35
CA SER A 109 0.49 10.83 2.91
C SER A 109 1.18 9.65 2.22
N LEU A 110 1.67 9.87 1.01
CA LEU A 110 2.32 8.89 0.15
C LEU A 110 3.73 9.35 -0.22
N GLU A 111 4.64 8.40 -0.39
CA GLU A 111 6.00 8.63 -0.88
C GLU A 111 6.39 7.53 -1.89
N LEU A 112 6.68 7.91 -3.13
CA LEU A 112 7.30 7.05 -4.13
C LEU A 112 8.81 7.17 -3.99
N ARG A 113 9.50 6.05 -3.74
CA ARG A 113 10.96 5.97 -3.67
C ARG A 113 11.46 5.05 -4.78
N LEU A 114 12.33 5.59 -5.63
CA LEU A 114 13.05 4.80 -6.62
C LEU A 114 14.41 4.35 -6.07
N ARG A 115 14.89 3.21 -6.55
CA ARG A 115 16.22 2.68 -6.20
C ARG A 115 17.39 3.58 -6.60
N ASP A 116 17.19 4.48 -7.56
CA ASP A 116 18.18 5.46 -7.98
C ASP A 116 18.29 6.67 -7.03
N GLY A 117 17.48 6.71 -5.97
CA GLY A 117 17.47 7.75 -4.95
C GLY A 117 16.43 8.85 -5.16
N HIS A 118 15.70 8.86 -6.27
CA HIS A 118 14.60 9.81 -6.44
C HIS A 118 13.44 9.52 -5.51
N VAL A 119 12.86 10.59 -4.96
CA VAL A 119 11.74 10.55 -4.04
C VAL A 119 10.70 11.60 -4.40
N TRP A 120 9.44 11.19 -4.46
CA TRP A 120 8.30 12.11 -4.55
C TRP A 120 7.31 11.83 -3.44
N SER A 121 6.91 12.87 -2.72
CA SER A 121 5.90 12.79 -1.66
C SER A 121 4.66 13.62 -1.99
N ALA A 122 3.50 13.16 -1.55
CA ALA A 122 2.24 13.88 -1.65
C ALA A 122 1.40 13.67 -0.40
N GLU A 123 0.58 14.67 -0.08
CA GLU A 123 -0.42 14.62 0.98
C GLU A 123 -1.76 15.04 0.38
N ALA A 124 -2.81 14.26 0.61
CA ALA A 124 -4.13 14.53 0.08
C ALA A 124 -5.25 13.94 0.97
N PRO A 125 -6.51 14.34 0.77
CA PRO A 125 -7.65 13.79 1.51
C PRO A 125 -7.91 12.29 1.25
N ASP A 126 -7.41 11.73 0.15
CA ASP A 126 -7.58 10.32 -0.21
C ASP A 126 -6.37 9.74 -0.95
N LEU A 127 -6.24 8.41 -0.93
CA LEU A 127 -5.13 7.68 -1.55
C LEU A 127 -4.99 7.93 -3.06
N PHE A 128 -6.10 8.06 -3.78
CA PHE A 128 -6.09 8.24 -5.22
C PHE A 128 -5.59 9.64 -5.58
N THR A 129 -6.07 10.67 -4.89
CA THR A 129 -5.62 12.06 -5.06
C THR A 129 -4.14 12.20 -4.71
N ALA A 130 -3.67 11.60 -3.60
CA ALA A 130 -2.25 11.61 -3.25
C ALA A 130 -1.38 10.95 -4.34
N LEU A 131 -1.84 9.83 -4.92
CA LEU A 131 -1.14 9.19 -6.02
C LEU A 131 -1.17 10.04 -7.30
N GLN A 132 -2.29 10.71 -7.61
CA GLN A 132 -2.37 11.64 -8.73
C GLN A 132 -1.36 12.79 -8.58
N ASP A 133 -1.15 13.33 -7.37
CA ASP A 133 -0.18 14.40 -7.14
C ASP A 133 1.28 13.95 -7.32
N ILE A 134 1.60 12.70 -6.97
CA ILE A 134 2.89 12.09 -7.37
C ILE A 134 2.94 12.00 -8.90
N ARG A 135 1.90 11.45 -9.53
CA ARG A 135 1.86 11.22 -10.98
C ARG A 135 1.91 12.51 -11.81
N ARG A 136 1.29 13.61 -11.37
CA ARG A 136 1.40 14.92 -12.03
C ARG A 136 2.86 15.40 -12.15
N ARG A 137 3.75 14.94 -11.27
CA ARG A 137 5.19 15.24 -11.30
C ARG A 137 6.01 14.16 -12.03
N THR A 138 5.59 12.90 -12.02
CA THR A 138 6.33 11.80 -12.65
C THR A 138 5.93 11.53 -14.11
N ASP A 139 4.66 11.77 -14.48
CA ASP A 139 4.14 11.57 -15.83
C ASP A 139 4.86 12.42 -16.89
N PRO A 140 5.19 13.71 -16.65
CA PRO A 140 5.98 14.51 -17.60
C PRO A 140 7.41 13.98 -17.81
N LEU A 141 7.93 13.20 -16.87
CA LEU A 141 9.24 12.55 -16.97
C LEU A 141 9.16 11.21 -17.73
N GLY A 142 7.96 10.81 -18.18
CA GLY A 142 7.72 9.53 -18.85
C GLY A 142 7.69 8.32 -17.90
N LEU A 143 7.67 8.53 -16.58
CA LEU A 143 7.59 7.44 -15.60
C LEU A 143 6.14 6.95 -15.49
N ARG A 144 5.92 5.66 -15.75
CA ARG A 144 4.60 5.01 -15.68
C ARG A 144 4.50 4.12 -14.45
N LEU A 145 3.73 4.56 -13.46
CA LEU A 145 3.40 3.76 -12.28
C LEU A 145 2.38 2.70 -12.69
N CYS A 146 2.80 1.44 -12.72
CA CYS A 146 2.05 0.30 -13.26
C CYS A 146 1.03 -0.24 -12.25
N MET A 147 0.07 0.60 -11.87
CA MET A 147 -0.99 0.31 -10.89
C MET A 147 -2.37 0.58 -11.47
N ASN A 148 -3.39 -0.08 -10.94
CA ASN A 148 -4.77 0.12 -11.38
C ASN A 148 -5.19 1.59 -11.29
N ALA A 149 -4.82 2.31 -10.22
CA ALA A 149 -5.09 3.74 -10.07
C ALA A 149 -4.47 4.64 -11.14
N ALA A 150 -3.52 4.14 -11.94
CA ALA A 150 -2.88 4.88 -13.03
C ALA A 150 -3.38 4.49 -14.42
N ARG A 151 -4.35 3.57 -14.52
CA ARG A 151 -4.91 3.19 -15.81
C ARG A 151 -5.80 4.29 -16.37
N ARG A 152 -5.80 4.43 -17.70
CA ARG A 152 -6.69 5.35 -18.42
C ARG A 152 -8.16 5.14 -18.10
N ASP A 153 -8.57 3.88 -18.07
CA ASP A 153 -9.95 3.42 -17.97
C ASP A 153 -10.41 3.20 -16.52
N THR A 154 -9.81 3.88 -15.56
CA THR A 154 -10.19 3.73 -14.15
C THR A 154 -10.25 5.06 -13.43
N TYR A 155 -11.10 5.12 -12.41
CA TYR A 155 -11.18 6.26 -11.49
C TYR A 155 -11.58 5.80 -10.08
N ARG A 156 -11.28 6.61 -9.06
CA ARG A 156 -11.60 6.26 -7.67
C ARG A 156 -13.09 6.00 -7.46
N CYS A 157 -13.40 5.05 -6.59
CA CYS A 157 -14.72 4.97 -5.96
C CYS A 157 -14.89 6.09 -4.91
N SER A 158 -15.97 6.06 -4.13
CA SER A 158 -16.25 7.08 -3.12
C SER A 158 -15.11 7.15 -2.08
N PRO A 159 -14.34 8.25 -2.00
CA PRO A 159 -13.19 8.33 -1.11
C PRO A 159 -13.58 8.32 0.37
N ASP A 160 -14.76 8.86 0.69
CA ASP A 160 -15.27 8.96 2.07
C ASP A 160 -15.90 7.65 2.59
N ASP A 161 -16.06 6.64 1.73
CA ASP A 161 -16.60 5.34 2.10
C ASP A 161 -15.46 4.38 2.50
N PRO A 162 -15.40 3.93 3.77
CA PRO A 162 -14.35 3.01 4.22
C PRO A 162 -14.27 1.70 3.43
N LEU A 163 -15.38 1.25 2.83
CA LEU A 163 -15.44 0.01 2.05
C LEU A 163 -14.94 0.18 0.62
N THR A 164 -14.93 1.40 0.08
CA THR A 164 -14.64 1.63 -1.34
C THR A 164 -13.57 2.69 -1.61
N GLY A 165 -13.16 3.50 -0.62
CA GLY A 165 -12.15 4.58 -0.77
C GLY A 165 -10.76 4.09 -1.15
N HIS A 166 -10.56 2.78 -1.20
CA HIS A 166 -9.34 2.11 -1.59
C HIS A 166 -9.44 1.36 -2.93
N LEU A 167 -10.59 1.47 -3.59
CA LEU A 167 -10.89 0.83 -4.87
C LEU A 167 -10.93 1.87 -6.00
N VAL A 168 -10.65 1.39 -7.20
CA VAL A 168 -11.00 2.07 -8.45
C VAL A 168 -12.06 1.28 -9.20
N ALA A 169 -12.94 2.00 -9.89
CA ALA A 169 -13.90 1.44 -10.82
C ALA A 169 -13.33 1.46 -12.24
N PHE A 170 -13.64 0.44 -13.03
CA PHE A 170 -13.33 0.43 -14.46
C PHE A 170 -14.44 1.14 -15.24
N LEU A 171 -14.04 2.08 -16.10
CA LEU A 171 -14.93 3.01 -16.78
C LEU A 171 -14.94 2.74 -18.29
N THR A 172 -16.11 2.40 -18.80
CA THR A 172 -16.38 2.26 -20.23
C THR A 172 -17.44 3.30 -20.60
N PRO A 173 -17.15 4.26 -21.50
CA PRO A 173 -18.14 5.25 -21.95
C PRO A 173 -19.47 4.59 -22.36
N GLY A 174 -20.58 5.23 -21.98
CA GLY A 174 -21.94 4.71 -22.21
C GLY A 174 -22.39 3.56 -21.31
N HIS A 175 -21.57 3.11 -20.35
CA HIS A 175 -21.90 1.98 -19.48
C HIS A 175 -21.62 2.30 -18.00
N PRO A 176 -22.48 1.82 -17.06
CA PRO A 176 -22.18 1.91 -15.64
C PRO A 176 -20.96 1.05 -15.28
N PRO A 177 -20.15 1.46 -14.28
CA PRO A 177 -19.08 0.63 -13.77
C PRO A 177 -19.65 -0.62 -13.10
N THR A 178 -19.23 -1.80 -13.57
CA THR A 178 -19.62 -3.10 -13.01
C THR A 178 -18.47 -3.83 -12.35
N ARG A 179 -17.25 -3.28 -12.45
CA ARG A 179 -16.01 -3.89 -11.97
C ARG A 179 -15.24 -2.88 -11.16
N THR A 180 -14.65 -3.38 -10.07
CA THR A 180 -13.72 -2.62 -9.22
C THR A 180 -12.46 -3.43 -9.00
N ALA A 181 -11.38 -2.75 -8.62
CA ALA A 181 -10.15 -3.38 -8.18
C ALA A 181 -9.44 -2.52 -7.13
N TRP A 182 -8.55 -3.16 -6.36
CA TRP A 182 -7.67 -2.44 -5.44
C TRP A 182 -6.80 -1.44 -6.21
N LEU A 183 -6.72 -0.21 -5.70
CA LEU A 183 -6.11 0.92 -6.41
C LEU A 183 -4.60 0.73 -6.65
N PHE A 184 -3.87 0.08 -5.74
CA PHE A 184 -2.43 -0.18 -5.89
C PHE A 184 -2.10 -1.55 -6.49
N ALA A 185 -3.10 -2.33 -6.91
CA ALA A 185 -2.80 -3.61 -7.57
C ALA A 185 -2.16 -3.37 -8.94
N GLN A 186 -1.24 -4.26 -9.33
CA GLN A 186 -0.44 -4.10 -10.54
C GLN A 186 -1.31 -4.07 -11.80
N ALA A 187 -0.93 -3.21 -12.76
CA ALA A 187 -1.57 -3.11 -14.06
C ALA A 187 -0.53 -3.12 -15.20
N PRO A 188 -0.88 -3.66 -16.39
CA PRO A 188 -0.01 -3.63 -17.57
C PRO A 188 0.37 -2.21 -18.00
N VAL A 189 1.65 -1.98 -18.31
CA VAL A 189 2.17 -0.66 -18.74
C VAL A 189 1.38 -0.05 -19.90
N GLY A 190 0.95 -0.85 -20.87
CA GLY A 190 0.17 -0.40 -22.03
C GLY A 190 -1.25 0.10 -21.71
N GLN A 191 -1.71 -0.06 -20.46
CA GLN A 191 -2.99 0.45 -19.98
C GLN A 191 -2.83 1.69 -19.09
N ILE A 192 -1.59 2.04 -18.74
CA ILE A 192 -1.27 3.20 -17.90
C ILE A 192 -1.31 4.47 -18.74
N ALA A 193 -1.94 5.50 -18.20
CA ALA A 193 -2.06 6.81 -18.81
C ALA A 193 -1.48 7.88 -17.90
N THR A 194 -1.29 9.07 -18.45
CA THR A 194 -1.06 10.29 -17.67
C THR A 194 -2.30 10.62 -16.84
N VAL A 195 -2.13 11.43 -15.79
CA VAL A 195 -3.27 11.99 -15.03
C VAL A 195 -4.22 12.76 -15.94
N GLN A 196 -3.70 13.55 -16.89
CA GLN A 196 -4.52 14.33 -17.83
C GLN A 196 -5.38 13.44 -18.73
N GLU A 197 -4.81 12.37 -19.29
CA GLU A 197 -5.54 11.42 -20.13
C GLU A 197 -6.60 10.64 -19.32
N GLN A 198 -6.29 10.28 -18.07
CA GLN A 198 -7.24 9.63 -17.18
C GLN A 198 -8.41 10.56 -16.81
N GLU A 199 -8.15 11.83 -16.52
CA GLU A 199 -9.19 12.85 -16.24
C GLU A 199 -10.05 13.13 -17.47
N ALA A 200 -9.45 13.17 -18.66
CA ALA A 200 -10.19 13.29 -19.92
C ALA A 200 -11.13 12.10 -20.15
N HIS A 201 -10.64 10.87 -19.96
CA HIS A 201 -11.45 9.64 -20.05
C HIS A 201 -12.59 9.62 -19.01
N TYR A 202 -12.32 10.05 -17.78
CA TYR A 202 -13.35 10.17 -16.75
C TYR A 202 -14.43 11.20 -17.12
N THR A 203 -14.03 12.33 -17.69
CA THR A 203 -14.97 13.38 -18.17
C THR A 203 -15.83 12.88 -19.32
N GLU A 204 -15.24 12.13 -20.27
CA GLU A 204 -15.99 11.47 -21.34
C GLU A 204 -16.99 10.46 -20.78
N TRP A 205 -16.57 9.63 -19.81
CA TRP A 205 -17.45 8.68 -19.15
C TRP A 205 -18.64 9.38 -18.46
N LEU A 206 -18.40 10.48 -17.74
CA LEU A 206 -19.46 11.26 -17.07
C LEU A 206 -20.48 11.86 -18.06
N THR A 207 -20.05 12.27 -19.25
CA THR A 207 -20.93 12.90 -20.25
C THR A 207 -21.66 11.89 -21.14
N THR A 208 -21.20 10.64 -21.17
CA THR A 208 -21.83 9.54 -21.92
C THR A 208 -22.73 8.66 -21.05
N PHE A 209 -22.76 8.91 -19.74
CA PHE A 209 -23.62 8.22 -18.79
C PHE A 209 -24.90 9.04 -18.53
N PRO A 210 -26.11 8.48 -18.77
CA PRO A 210 -27.39 9.17 -18.56
C PRO A 210 -27.76 9.36 -17.09
#